data_AF-A0A2G1DI43-F1
#
_entry.id   AF-A0A2G1DI43-F1
#
_cell.length_a   1.000
_cell.length_b   1.000
_cell.length_c   1.000
_cell.angle_alpha   90.00
_cell.angle_beta   90.00
_cell.angle_gamma   90.00
#
_symmetry.space_group_name_H-M   'P 1'
#
loop_
_entity.id
_entity.type
_entity.pdbx_description
1 polymer ?
#
loop_
_entity_poly.entity_id
_entity_poly.type
_entity_poly.pdbx_seq_one_letter_code
_entity_poly.pdbx_strand_id
1 'polypeptide(L)' 'MEEKILSKEELIQLFEDRVIVDSGKGWFMNDKEVQIIALHDIDPKFLQDVTNAKYYKIIVKGN' A
#
# COMPACT_ATOMS: atom_id res chain seq x y z
N MET A 1 -15.01 -4.86 -4.26
CA MET A 1 -13.66 -4.31 -4.00
C MET A 1 -13.32 -4.62 -2.56
N GLU A 2 -12.23 -5.35 -2.32
CA GLU A 2 -11.71 -5.56 -0.96
C GLU A 2 -10.69 -4.47 -0.65
N GLU A 3 -10.88 -3.80 0.48
CA GLU A 3 -10.01 -2.73 0.98
C GLU A 3 -9.42 -3.16 2.32
N LYS A 4 -8.09 -3.04 2.47
CA LYS A 4 -7.38 -3.42 3.70
C LYS A 4 -6.47 -2.28 4.13
N ILE A 5 -6.61 -1.83 5.38
CA ILE A 5 -5.71 -0.83 5.97
C ILE A 5 -4.65 -1.58 6.78
N LEU A 6 -3.39 -1.24 6.55
CA LEU A 6 -2.21 -1.86 7.16
C LEU A 6 -1.31 -0.79 7.75
N SER A 7 -0.43 -1.16 8.68
CA SER A 7 0.70 -0.32 9.06
C SER A 7 1.84 -0.44 8.03
N LYS A 8 2.84 0.44 8.15
CA LYS A 8 4.09 0.34 7.36
C LYS A 8 4.77 -1.03 7.54
N GLU A 9 4.82 -1.54 8.76
CA GLU A 9 5.46 -2.82 9.09
C GLU A 9 4.74 -3.99 8.44
N GLU A 10 3.41 -4.01 8.52
CA GLU A 10 2.58 -5.03 7.84
C GLU A 10 2.75 -4.98 6.32
N LEU A 11 2.81 -3.77 5.74
CA LEU A 11 3.05 -3.63 4.30
C LEU A 11 4.42 -4.19 3.90
N ILE A 12 5.47 -3.89 4.66
CA ILE A 12 6.81 -4.42 4.42
C ILE A 12 6.78 -5.95 4.49
N GLN A 13 6.14 -6.52 5.50
CA GLN A 13 6.01 -7.97 5.64
C GLN A 13 5.35 -8.61 4.42
N LEU A 14 4.31 -7.98 3.85
CA LEU A 14 3.66 -8.49 2.63
C LEU A 14 4.58 -8.48 1.40
N PHE A 15 5.51 -7.53 1.31
CA PHE A 15 6.54 -7.52 0.27
C PHE A 15 7.62 -8.57 0.53
N GLU A 16 8.07 -8.73 1.77
CA GLU A 16 9.05 -9.75 2.17
C GLU A 16 8.52 -11.17 1.93
N ASP A 17 7.26 -11.41 2.28
CA ASP A 17 6.55 -12.68 2.07
C ASP A 17 6.17 -12.92 0.60
N ARG A 18 6.47 -11.95 -0.29
CA ARG A 18 6.12 -11.94 -1.73
C ARG A 18 4.62 -12.12 -1.99
N VAL A 19 3.80 -11.74 -1.02
CA VAL A 19 2.34 -11.68 -1.18
C VAL A 19 1.98 -10.56 -2.15
N ILE A 20 2.68 -9.43 -2.05
CA ILE A 20 2.62 -8.34 -3.03
C ILE A 20 3.89 -8.36 -3.86
N VAL A 21 3.72 -8.39 -5.18
CA VAL A 21 4.83 -8.42 -6.13
C VAL A 21 4.75 -7.20 -7.04
N ASP A 22 5.89 -6.55 -7.22
CA ASP A 22 6.05 -5.50 -8.24
C ASP A 22 6.29 -6.15 -9.60
N SER A 23 5.37 -5.92 -10.53
CA SER A 23 5.46 -6.40 -11.92
C SER A 23 6.15 -5.41 -12.86
N GLY A 24 6.58 -4.25 -12.36
CA GLY A 24 7.07 -3.10 -13.13
C GLY A 24 5.96 -2.25 -13.75
N LYS A 25 4.72 -2.74 -13.81
CA LYS A 25 3.52 -2.00 -14.26
C LYS A 25 2.58 -1.61 -13.12
N GLY A 26 2.80 -2.18 -11.94
CA GLY A 26 1.95 -2.04 -10.78
C GLY A 26 2.18 -3.19 -9.80
N TRP A 27 1.46 -3.12 -8.68
CA TRP A 27 1.52 -4.10 -7.60
C TRP A 27 0.46 -5.17 -7.80
N PHE A 28 0.82 -6.42 -7.59
CA PHE A 28 -0.07 -7.56 -7.73
C PHE A 28 -0.12 -8.38 -6.44
N MET A 29 -1.32 -8.75 -6.02
CA MET A 29 -1.58 -9.65 -4.90
C MET A 29 -2.51 -10.75 -5.38
N ASN A 30 -2.06 -12.02 -5.34
CA ASN A 30 -2.81 -13.17 -5.85
C ASN A 30 -3.35 -12.96 -7.29
N ASP A 31 -2.48 -12.58 -8.22
CA ASP A 31 -2.79 -12.28 -9.64
C ASP A 31 -3.77 -11.12 -9.88
N LYS A 32 -4.16 -10.39 -8.84
CA LYS A 32 -4.99 -9.19 -8.94
C LYS A 32 -4.16 -7.95 -8.74
N GLU A 33 -4.37 -6.95 -9.60
CA GLU A 33 -3.76 -5.64 -9.42
C GLU A 33 -4.26 -5.01 -8.10
N VAL A 34 -3.35 -4.42 -7.34
CA VAL A 34 -3.66 -3.71 -6.11
C VAL A 34 -3.14 -2.28 -6.18
N GLN A 35 -3.88 -1.37 -5.57
CA GLN A 35 -3.42 0.01 -5.34
C GLN A 35 -3.03 0.17 -3.88
N ILE A 36 -1.87 0.76 -3.65
CA ILE A 36 -1.37 1.10 -2.32
C ILE A 36 -1.44 2.61 -2.16
N ILE A 37 -2.20 3.07 -1.16
CA ILE A 37 -2.41 4.48 -0.87
C ILE A 37 -1.83 4.78 0.51
N ALA A 38 -0.86 5.67 0.57
CA ALA A 38 -0.30 6.16 1.83
C ALA A 38 -1.33 7.05 2.56
N LEU A 39 -1.64 6.71 3.81
CA LEU A 39 -2.52 7.50 4.67
C LEU A 39 -1.67 8.34 5.62
N HIS A 40 -1.66 9.65 5.36
CA HIS A 40 -1.01 10.65 6.20
C HIS A 40 -2.06 11.38 7.03
N ASP A 41 -1.89 11.37 8.35
CA ASP A 41 -2.76 12.10 9.31
C ASP A 41 -2.18 13.49 9.63
N ILE A 42 -1.48 14.09 8.66
CA ILE A 42 -0.88 15.40 8.81
C ILE A 42 -1.31 16.27 7.64
N ASP A 43 -1.57 17.54 7.92
CA ASP A 43 -1.93 18.51 6.88
C ASP A 43 -0.82 18.54 5.82
N PRO A 44 -1.15 18.48 4.52
CA PRO A 44 -0.16 18.49 3.44
C PRO A 44 0.88 19.60 3.56
N LYS A 45 0.53 20.76 4.15
CA LYS A 45 1.46 21.88 4.36
C LYS A 45 2.56 21.59 5.37
N PHE A 46 2.38 20.58 6.22
CA PHE A 46 3.35 20.13 7.23
C PHE A 46 4.01 18.80 6.85
N LEU A 47 3.63 18.20 5.72
CA LEU A 47 4.19 16.94 5.25
C LEU A 47 5.63 17.14 4.77
N GLN A 48 6.56 16.95 5.71
CA GLN A 48 8.00 17.04 5.43
C GLN A 48 8.49 15.83 4.63
N ASP A 49 7.89 14.65 4.83
CA ASP A 49 8.26 13.42 4.14
C ASP A 49 7.03 12.63 3.70
N VAL A 50 6.78 12.66 2.39
CA VAL A 50 5.68 11.95 1.73
C VAL A 50 5.80 10.43 1.81
N THR A 51 7.00 9.91 2.08
CA THR A 51 7.28 8.47 2.12
C THR A 51 7.07 7.86 3.51
N ASN A 52 6.90 8.69 4.54
CA ASN A 52 6.82 8.22 5.92
C ASN A 52 5.38 8.16 6.45
N ALA A 53 4.48 7.51 5.70
CA ALA A 53 3.13 7.25 6.19
C ALA A 53 3.14 6.17 7.26
N LYS A 54 2.33 6.37 8.31
CA LYS A 54 2.12 5.36 9.37
C LYS A 54 1.24 4.21 8.89
N TYR A 55 0.25 4.53 8.05
CA TYR A 55 -0.72 3.58 7.55
C TYR A 55 -0.78 3.61 6.03
N TYR A 56 -1.10 2.45 5.46
CA TYR A 56 -1.26 2.26 4.03
C TYR A 56 -2.58 1.53 3.78
N LYS A 57 -3.35 2.00 2.81
CA LYS A 57 -4.57 1.36 2.36
C LYS A 57 -4.28 0.59 1.07
N ILE A 58 -4.53 -0.70 1.08
CA ILE A 58 -4.51 -1.56 -0.10
C ILE A 58 -5.94 -1.68 -0.63
N ILE A 59 -6.10 -1.43 -1.92
CA ILE A 59 -7.36 -1.64 -2.64
C ILE A 59 -7.10 -2.68 -3.71
N VAL A 60 -7.73 -3.85 -3.59
CA VAL A 60 -7.64 -4.89 -4.61
C VAL A 60 -8.59 -4.53 -5.74
N LYS A 61 -8.05 -4.24 -6.93
CA LYS A 61 -8.82 -4.09 -8.16
C LYS A 61 -9.20 -5.48 -8.68
N GLY A 62 -10.16 -6.08 -7.99
CA GLY A 62 -10.88 -7.26 -8.47
C GLY A 62 -12.12 -6.81 -9.25
N ASN A 63 -12.19 -7.24 -10.51
CA ASN A 63 -13.37 -7.14 -11.38
C ASN A 63 -14.55 -7.95 -10.81
#